data_AF-G9WSC7-F1
#
_entry.id   AF-G9WSC7-F1
#
_cell.length_a   1.000
_cell.length_b   1.000
_cell.length_c   1.000
_cell.angle_alpha   90.00
_cell.angle_beta   90.00
_cell.angle_gamma   90.00
#
_symmetry.space_group_name_H-M   'P 1'
#
loop_
_entity.id
_entity.type
_entity.pdbx_description
1 polymer ?
#
loop_
_entity_poly.entity_id
_entity_poly.type
_entity_poly.pdbx_seq_one_letter_code
_entity_poly.pdbx_strand_id
1 'polypeptide(L)'
;MAESQNVEWKGSWRDEYLKWICGFANAQGGTIYIGMNDNGDVVGVSDSKKLLEDIPNKITQSLGIVVDVNLLSKDGKDYIEINIPEYSTSISYKGVYHYRSGSTKQVLTGPALESFLNGKRGVTWDNMPIPAFTMADVEEPIISRFKELAAKKGRIESSLLEEPKEVLLEKLHLMSGRYLTNAAMMLFTKDPEKWQLGAYVKIGYFETDADLMYQDEVHGSLIELVDRIVELVYLKSKRYYGQIYFS
;
A
#
# COMPACT_ATOMS: atom_id res chain seq x y z
N MET A 1 -10.96 7.64 -30.47
CA MET A 1 -10.76 7.30 -29.04
C MET A 1 -10.11 8.50 -28.41
N ALA A 2 -10.43 8.86 -27.17
CA ALA A 2 -9.69 9.88 -26.43
C ALA A 2 -8.50 9.21 -25.70
N GLU A 3 -7.46 9.98 -25.40
CA GLU A 3 -6.40 9.54 -24.50
C GLU A 3 -7.06 9.14 -23.16
N SER A 4 -6.73 7.94 -22.66
CA SER A 4 -7.23 7.45 -21.38
C SER A 4 -6.07 7.34 -20.40
N GLN A 5 -6.34 7.19 -19.10
CA GLN A 5 -5.30 7.06 -18.08
C GLN A 5 -4.24 5.99 -18.42
N ASN A 6 -4.65 4.94 -19.14
CA ASN A 6 -3.83 3.79 -19.49
C ASN A 6 -3.44 3.74 -20.99
N VAL A 7 -3.65 4.82 -21.75
CA VAL A 7 -3.26 4.91 -23.16
C VAL A 7 -2.46 6.18 -23.37
N GLU A 8 -1.32 6.07 -24.06
CA GLU A 8 -0.48 7.22 -24.42
C GLU A 8 -0.21 7.20 -25.94
N TRP A 9 -0.33 8.35 -26.60
CA TRP A 9 0.01 8.49 -28.02
C TRP A 9 1.31 9.26 -28.22
N LYS A 10 2.10 8.83 -29.21
CA LYS A 10 3.33 9.51 -29.64
C LYS A 10 3.45 9.48 -31.15
N GLY A 11 3.76 10.61 -31.77
CA GLY A 11 3.92 10.70 -33.23
C GLY A 11 5.12 9.90 -33.76
N SER A 12 6.17 9.75 -32.96
CA SER A 12 7.42 9.05 -33.35
C SER A 12 8.10 8.46 -32.14
N TRP A 13 8.80 7.32 -32.28
CA TRP A 13 9.55 6.70 -31.19
C TRP A 13 10.70 7.58 -30.70
N ARG A 14 10.91 7.61 -29.37
CA ARG A 14 12.08 8.17 -28.72
C ARG A 14 12.45 7.29 -27.54
N ASP A 15 13.75 7.07 -27.32
CA ASP A 15 14.22 6.21 -26.23
C ASP A 15 13.84 6.73 -24.84
N GLU A 16 13.50 8.01 -24.70
CA GLU A 16 12.95 8.56 -23.46
C GLU A 16 11.61 7.91 -23.05
N TYR A 17 10.87 7.31 -23.99
CA TYR A 17 9.61 6.62 -23.73
C TYR A 17 9.79 5.33 -22.92
N LEU A 18 11.01 4.82 -22.79
CA LEU A 18 11.34 3.77 -21.81
C LEU A 18 10.94 4.19 -20.38
N LYS A 19 10.97 5.51 -20.07
CA LYS A 19 10.48 6.03 -18.79
C LYS A 19 8.96 5.89 -18.64
N TRP A 20 8.21 5.98 -19.75
CA TRP A 20 6.75 5.79 -19.74
C TRP A 20 6.41 4.31 -19.58
N ILE A 21 7.13 3.43 -20.29
CA ILE A 21 6.99 1.98 -20.13
C ILE A 21 7.27 1.56 -18.69
N CYS A 22 8.34 2.08 -18.08
CA CYS A 22 8.63 1.90 -16.65
C CYS A 22 7.48 2.40 -15.77
N GLY A 23 6.93 3.58 -16.08
CA GLY A 23 5.80 4.16 -15.36
C GLY A 23 4.52 3.31 -15.42
N PHE A 24 4.17 2.78 -16.60
CA PHE A 24 3.01 1.91 -16.78
C PHE A 24 3.22 0.55 -16.10
N ALA A 25 4.39 -0.07 -16.27
CA ALA A 25 4.72 -1.35 -15.67
C ALA A 25 4.63 -1.33 -14.13
N ASN A 26 5.03 -0.21 -13.51
CA ASN A 26 4.96 -0.03 -12.05
C ASN A 26 3.55 0.31 -11.54
N ALA A 27 2.68 0.84 -12.41
CA ALA A 27 1.30 1.19 -12.11
C ALA A 27 0.34 0.05 -12.52
N GLN A 28 -0.73 0.34 -13.27
CA GLN A 28 -1.78 -0.61 -13.64
C GLN A 28 -1.57 -1.22 -15.04
N GLY A 29 -0.35 -1.12 -15.58
CA GLY A 29 -0.11 -1.37 -17.00
C GLY A 29 -0.67 -0.27 -17.90
N GLY A 30 -0.65 -0.50 -19.20
CA GLY A 30 -1.18 0.43 -20.20
C GLY A 30 -0.62 0.17 -21.59
N THR A 31 -0.99 1.04 -22.53
CA THR A 31 -0.63 0.92 -23.94
C THR A 31 -0.01 2.21 -24.45
N ILE A 32 1.11 2.10 -25.18
CA ILE A 32 1.70 3.22 -25.89
C ILE A 32 1.55 2.97 -27.39
N TYR A 33 0.98 3.94 -28.11
CA TYR A 33 0.94 3.94 -29.57
C TYR A 33 1.99 4.88 -30.15
N ILE A 34 2.82 4.37 -31.05
CA ILE A 34 3.83 5.13 -31.80
C ILE A 34 3.38 5.28 -33.25
N GLY A 35 3.37 6.51 -33.77
CA GLY A 35 2.79 6.85 -35.07
C GLY A 35 1.39 7.43 -34.98
N MET A 36 0.99 7.93 -33.80
CA MET A 36 -0.28 8.62 -33.57
C MET A 36 -0.04 10.04 -33.04
N ASN A 37 -0.78 11.03 -33.56
CA ASN A 37 -0.70 12.41 -33.05
C ASN A 37 -1.53 12.57 -31.75
N ASP A 38 -1.44 13.76 -31.15
CA ASP A 38 -2.15 14.09 -29.89
C ASP A 38 -3.69 14.13 -30.05
N ASN A 39 -4.20 14.15 -31.29
CA ASN A 39 -5.63 14.06 -31.59
C ASN A 39 -6.11 12.59 -31.76
N GLY A 40 -5.19 11.62 -31.74
CA GLY A 40 -5.48 10.21 -31.95
C GLY A 40 -5.54 9.77 -33.41
N ASP A 41 -5.05 10.60 -34.34
CA ASP A 41 -4.95 10.25 -35.75
C ASP A 41 -3.64 9.53 -36.06
N VAL A 42 -3.70 8.54 -36.93
CA VAL A 42 -2.52 7.79 -37.39
C VAL A 42 -1.72 8.66 -38.38
N VAL A 43 -0.55 9.08 -37.94
CA VAL A 43 0.44 9.79 -38.76
C VAL A 43 1.44 8.84 -39.43
N GLY A 44 1.61 7.64 -38.85
CA GLY A 44 2.45 6.58 -39.36
C GLY A 44 3.91 6.66 -38.89
N VAL A 45 4.66 5.57 -39.09
CA VAL A 45 6.11 5.50 -38.86
C VAL A 45 6.84 5.04 -40.14
N SER A 46 7.98 5.65 -40.45
CA SER A 46 8.77 5.33 -41.65
C SER A 46 9.56 4.02 -41.55
N ASP A 47 9.99 3.66 -40.34
CA ASP A 47 10.93 2.55 -40.10
C ASP A 47 10.32 1.45 -39.24
N SER A 48 9.06 1.07 -39.52
CA SER A 48 8.29 0.11 -38.71
C SER A 48 9.04 -1.19 -38.42
N LYS A 49 9.66 -1.80 -39.44
CA LYS A 49 10.45 -3.05 -39.29
C LYS A 49 11.60 -2.92 -38.31
N LYS A 50 12.35 -1.81 -38.37
CA LYS A 50 13.48 -1.57 -37.46
C LYS A 50 12.98 -1.33 -36.04
N LEU A 51 11.89 -0.59 -35.88
CA LEU A 51 11.32 -0.32 -34.57
C LEU A 51 10.76 -1.58 -33.89
N LEU A 52 10.21 -2.53 -34.66
CA LEU A 52 9.79 -3.84 -34.12
C LEU A 52 10.96 -4.66 -33.56
N GLU A 53 12.18 -4.43 -34.02
CA GLU A 53 13.39 -5.06 -33.49
C GLU A 53 14.00 -4.23 -32.34
N ASP A 54 14.12 -2.92 -32.54
CA ASP A 54 14.80 -2.03 -31.60
C ASP A 54 14.02 -1.87 -30.29
N ILE A 55 12.69 -1.72 -30.34
CA ILE A 55 11.88 -1.41 -29.16
C ILE A 55 11.92 -2.55 -28.13
N PRO A 56 11.61 -3.83 -28.47
CA PRO A 56 11.69 -4.93 -27.51
C PRO A 56 13.09 -5.11 -26.91
N ASN A 57 14.13 -4.97 -27.75
CA ASN A 57 15.52 -5.09 -27.32
C ASN A 57 15.89 -3.98 -26.31
N LYS A 58 15.52 -2.73 -26.59
CA LYS A 58 15.78 -1.60 -25.68
C LYS A 58 15.02 -1.73 -24.36
N ILE A 59 13.77 -2.21 -24.40
CA ILE A 59 12.96 -2.47 -23.21
C ILE A 59 13.65 -3.54 -22.35
N THR A 60 14.02 -4.66 -22.95
CA THR A 60 14.68 -5.76 -22.24
C THR A 60 16.02 -5.30 -21.64
N GLN A 61 16.86 -4.63 -22.41
CA GLN A 61 18.18 -4.18 -21.95
C GLN A 61 18.11 -3.08 -20.88
N SER A 62 17.14 -2.17 -20.96
CA SER A 62 17.07 -1.01 -20.06
C SER A 62 16.21 -1.23 -18.83
N LEU A 63 15.21 -2.11 -18.91
CA LEU A 63 14.18 -2.31 -17.88
C LEU A 63 14.13 -3.76 -17.35
N GLY A 64 14.74 -4.72 -18.06
CA GLY A 64 14.75 -6.13 -17.65
C GLY A 64 13.38 -6.82 -17.78
N ILE A 65 12.47 -6.27 -18.58
CA ILE A 65 11.13 -6.81 -18.80
C ILE A 65 10.88 -7.07 -20.29
N VAL A 66 9.89 -7.92 -20.59
CA VAL A 66 9.43 -8.22 -21.94
C VAL A 66 7.98 -7.79 -22.06
N VAL A 67 7.66 -7.04 -23.11
CA VAL A 67 6.30 -6.55 -23.38
C VAL A 67 5.93 -6.87 -24.83
N ASP A 68 4.62 -6.92 -25.12
CA ASP A 68 4.16 -7.17 -26.48
C ASP A 68 4.32 -5.90 -27.32
N VAL A 69 4.95 -6.03 -28.49
CA VAL A 69 5.15 -4.94 -29.46
C VAL A 69 4.57 -5.37 -30.80
N ASN A 70 3.47 -4.76 -31.20
CA ASN A 70 2.68 -5.14 -32.36
C ASN A 70 2.77 -4.07 -33.45
N LEU A 71 2.86 -4.52 -34.71
CA LEU A 71 2.69 -3.65 -35.88
C LEU A 71 1.22 -3.61 -36.28
N LEU A 72 0.68 -2.41 -36.36
CA LEU A 72 -0.68 -2.15 -36.82
C LEU A 72 -0.62 -1.25 -38.06
N SER A 73 -1.68 -1.28 -38.87
CA SER A 73 -1.77 -0.44 -40.07
C SER A 73 -3.17 0.14 -40.22
N LYS A 74 -3.26 1.41 -40.62
CA LYS A 74 -4.52 2.11 -40.88
C LYS A 74 -4.32 3.09 -42.02
N ASP A 75 -5.21 3.09 -43.00
CA ASP A 75 -5.17 4.00 -44.15
C ASP A 75 -3.82 3.99 -44.90
N GLY A 76 -3.18 2.81 -44.97
CA GLY A 76 -1.85 2.62 -45.58
C GLY A 76 -0.68 3.15 -44.76
N LYS A 77 -0.90 3.54 -43.50
CA LYS A 77 0.12 4.01 -42.57
C LYS A 77 0.32 3.01 -41.44
N ASP A 78 1.56 2.58 -41.28
CA ASP A 78 1.98 1.69 -40.21
C ASP A 78 2.19 2.45 -38.90
N TYR A 79 1.78 1.86 -37.77
CA TYR A 79 2.01 2.38 -36.43
C TYR A 79 2.23 1.23 -35.45
N ILE A 80 2.85 1.49 -34.31
CA ILE A 80 3.25 0.45 -33.35
C ILE A 80 2.42 0.57 -32.09
N GLU A 81 1.94 -0.56 -31.60
CA GLU A 81 1.34 -0.72 -30.29
C GLU A 81 2.33 -1.41 -29.37
N ILE A 82 2.54 -0.84 -28.18
CA ILE A 82 3.32 -1.44 -27.10
C ILE A 82 2.34 -1.69 -25.97
N ASN A 83 2.09 -2.96 -25.62
CA ASN A 83 1.19 -3.35 -24.54
C ASN A 83 2.01 -3.72 -23.30
N ILE A 84 1.89 -2.90 -22.26
CA ILE A 84 2.64 -3.02 -21.02
C ILE A 84 1.73 -3.60 -19.94
N PRO A 85 1.96 -4.83 -19.44
CA PRO A 85 1.20 -5.36 -18.32
C PRO A 85 1.62 -4.69 -17.01
N GLU A 86 0.79 -4.81 -15.97
CA GLU A 86 1.20 -4.53 -14.60
C GLU A 86 2.23 -5.56 -14.14
N TYR A 87 3.31 -5.09 -13.50
CA TYR A 87 4.32 -5.94 -12.88
C TYR A 87 4.18 -5.94 -11.36
N SER A 88 4.25 -7.13 -10.76
CA SER A 88 4.28 -7.30 -9.30
C SER A 88 5.62 -6.91 -8.67
N THR A 89 6.69 -6.83 -9.47
CA THR A 89 8.02 -6.37 -9.03
C THR A 89 8.25 -4.90 -9.41
N SER A 90 9.16 -4.25 -8.70
CA SER A 90 9.54 -2.86 -8.96
C SER A 90 10.49 -2.76 -10.16
N ILE A 91 10.12 -2.02 -11.20
CA ILE A 91 10.93 -1.79 -12.39
C ILE A 91 11.62 -0.43 -12.28
N SER A 92 12.92 -0.37 -12.56
CA SER A 92 13.67 0.89 -12.60
C SER A 92 14.23 1.13 -13.99
N TYR A 93 14.24 2.40 -14.42
CA TYR A 93 14.98 2.84 -15.60
C TYR A 93 16.21 3.58 -15.14
N LYS A 94 17.40 3.01 -15.34
CA LYS A 94 18.69 3.59 -14.91
C LYS A 94 18.69 3.98 -13.43
N GLY A 95 18.14 3.13 -12.57
CA GLY A 95 18.04 3.35 -11.11
C GLY A 95 16.93 4.31 -10.68
N VAL A 96 16.16 4.87 -11.62
CA VAL A 96 15.03 5.77 -11.32
C VAL A 96 13.72 5.01 -11.47
N TYR A 97 12.87 5.10 -10.44
CA TYR A 97 11.54 4.50 -10.44
C TYR A 97 10.52 5.51 -10.95
N HIS A 98 9.94 5.23 -12.11
CA HIS A 98 8.84 6.00 -12.67
C HIS A 98 7.51 5.34 -12.33
N TYR A 99 6.47 6.16 -12.11
CA TYR A 99 5.12 5.68 -11.83
C TYR A 99 4.09 6.50 -12.60
N ARG A 100 3.11 5.86 -13.23
CA ARG A 100 2.00 6.52 -13.93
C ARG A 100 0.89 6.84 -12.93
N SER A 101 0.53 8.12 -12.82
CA SER A 101 -0.62 8.57 -12.04
C SER A 101 -1.44 9.58 -12.85
N GLY A 102 -2.67 9.22 -13.17
CA GLY A 102 -3.49 9.97 -14.13
C GLY A 102 -2.80 10.07 -15.50
N SER A 103 -2.82 11.27 -16.10
CA SER A 103 -2.13 11.58 -17.35
C SER A 103 -0.66 11.96 -17.18
N THR A 104 -0.10 11.83 -15.97
CA THR A 104 1.27 12.25 -15.66
C THR A 104 2.17 11.08 -15.29
N LYS A 105 3.45 11.22 -15.63
CA LYS A 105 4.51 10.32 -15.17
C LYS A 105 5.26 11.01 -14.04
N GLN A 106 5.25 10.37 -12.87
CA GLN A 106 5.93 10.85 -11.67
C GLN A 106 7.24 10.09 -11.47
N VAL A 107 8.23 10.73 -10.83
CA VAL A 107 9.42 10.05 -10.31
C VAL A 107 9.18 9.79 -8.84
N LEU A 108 9.23 8.51 -8.44
CA LEU A 108 9.10 8.14 -7.04
C LEU A 108 10.40 8.45 -6.30
N THR A 109 10.31 9.23 -5.22
CA THR A 109 11.44 9.58 -4.34
C THR A 109 10.98 9.60 -2.88
N GLY A 110 11.94 9.54 -1.96
CA GLY A 110 11.68 9.65 -0.52
C GLY A 110 10.62 8.65 -0.03
N PRO A 111 9.67 9.08 0.83
CA PRO A 111 8.66 8.20 1.40
C PRO A 111 7.78 7.48 0.37
N ALA A 112 7.49 8.11 -0.78
CA ALA A 112 6.68 7.51 -1.82
C ALA A 112 7.39 6.32 -2.48
N LEU A 113 8.71 6.41 -2.67
CA LEU A 113 9.51 5.31 -3.19
C LEU A 113 9.60 4.16 -2.17
N GLU A 114 9.85 4.48 -0.91
CA GLU A 114 9.93 3.48 0.16
C GLU A 114 8.62 2.69 0.30
N SER A 115 7.49 3.39 0.35
CA SER A 115 6.16 2.78 0.39
C SER A 115 5.90 1.89 -0.83
N PHE A 116 6.23 2.37 -2.04
CA PHE A 116 6.10 1.60 -3.27
C PHE A 116 6.93 0.31 -3.26
N LEU A 117 8.21 0.39 -2.87
CA LEU A 117 9.10 -0.78 -2.83
C LEU A 117 8.66 -1.80 -1.77
N ASN A 118 8.25 -1.33 -0.60
CA ASN A 118 7.74 -2.20 0.46
C ASN A 118 6.44 -2.89 0.02
N GLY A 119 5.53 -2.14 -0.59
CA GLY A 119 4.29 -2.69 -1.15
C GLY A 119 4.53 -3.78 -2.20
N LYS A 120 5.46 -3.56 -3.15
CA LYS A 120 5.83 -4.57 -4.16
C LYS A 120 6.53 -5.81 -3.56
N ARG A 121 7.14 -5.70 -2.37
CA ARG A 121 7.73 -6.82 -1.63
C ARG A 121 6.75 -7.53 -0.70
N GLY A 122 5.49 -7.09 -0.64
CA GLY A 122 4.50 -7.60 0.31
C GLY A 122 4.81 -7.22 1.76
N VAL A 123 5.69 -6.23 1.99
CA VAL A 123 5.98 -5.70 3.33
C VAL A 123 4.94 -4.63 3.63
N THR A 124 4.04 -4.96 4.54
CA THR A 124 3.04 -4.03 5.07
C THR A 124 3.61 -3.21 6.22
N TRP A 125 2.98 -2.07 6.53
CA TRP A 125 3.45 -1.18 7.60
C TRP A 125 3.57 -1.91 8.94
N ASP A 126 2.60 -2.76 9.28
CA ASP A 126 2.55 -3.56 10.50
C ASP A 126 3.72 -4.54 10.63
N ASN A 127 4.33 -4.96 9.51
CA ASN A 127 5.49 -5.86 9.49
C ASN A 127 6.84 -5.13 9.36
N MET A 128 6.85 -3.79 9.33
CA MET A 128 8.12 -3.05 9.29
C MET A 128 8.86 -3.17 10.63
N PRO A 129 10.17 -3.49 10.63
CA PRO A 129 10.98 -3.57 11.83
C PRO A 129 11.19 -2.19 12.45
N ILE A 130 11.13 -2.08 13.77
CA ILE A 130 11.51 -0.89 14.53
C ILE A 130 12.78 -1.22 15.32
N PRO A 131 13.99 -0.85 14.84
CA PRO A 131 15.24 -1.18 15.53
C PRO A 131 15.35 -0.64 16.97
N ALA A 132 14.65 0.45 17.27
CA ALA A 132 14.65 1.08 18.58
C ALA A 132 13.65 0.46 19.57
N PHE A 133 12.63 -0.28 19.10
CA PHE A 133 11.65 -0.96 19.95
C PHE A 133 12.16 -2.35 20.30
N THR A 134 12.37 -2.60 21.59
CA THR A 134 13.04 -3.80 22.09
C THR A 134 12.13 -4.63 22.98
N MET A 135 12.56 -5.84 23.37
CA MET A 135 11.83 -6.68 24.33
C MET A 135 11.61 -6.01 25.70
N ALA A 136 12.41 -4.99 26.04
CA ALA A 136 12.23 -4.21 27.26
C ALA A 136 11.01 -3.26 27.19
N ASP A 137 10.58 -2.90 25.97
CA ASP A 137 9.44 -2.02 25.72
C ASP A 137 8.11 -2.80 25.58
N VAL A 138 8.20 -4.14 25.59
CA VAL A 138 7.07 -5.09 25.59
C VAL A 138 6.61 -5.34 27.02
N GLU A 139 5.39 -4.92 27.32
CA GLU A 139 4.82 -4.88 28.65
C GLU A 139 4.18 -6.22 29.04
N GLU A 140 4.73 -6.83 30.10
CA GLU A 140 4.25 -8.12 30.61
C GLU A 140 2.75 -8.12 30.95
N PRO A 141 2.18 -7.08 31.60
CA PRO A 141 0.75 -7.06 31.91
C PRO A 141 -0.15 -7.16 30.66
N ILE A 142 0.31 -6.61 29.53
CA ILE A 142 -0.45 -6.62 28.28
C ILE A 142 -0.35 -8.00 27.60
N ILE A 143 0.83 -8.63 27.68
CA ILE A 143 1.04 -10.02 27.24
C ILE A 143 0.15 -10.99 28.03
N SER A 144 0.10 -10.87 29.36
CA SER A 144 -0.76 -11.69 30.23
C SER A 144 -2.23 -11.53 29.85
N ARG A 145 -2.69 -10.29 29.68
CA ARG A 145 -4.06 -10.00 29.26
C ARG A 145 -4.40 -10.59 27.89
N PHE A 146 -3.49 -10.47 26.92
CA PHE A 146 -3.68 -11.06 25.59
C PHE A 146 -3.83 -12.59 25.68
N LYS A 147 -2.97 -13.25 26.44
CA LYS A 147 -3.02 -14.70 26.67
C LYS A 147 -4.34 -15.14 27.29
N GLU A 148 -4.82 -14.44 28.33
CA GLU A 148 -6.11 -14.70 28.96
C GLU A 148 -7.28 -14.57 27.98
N LEU A 149 -7.30 -13.49 27.19
CA LEU A 149 -8.34 -13.25 26.18
C LEU A 149 -8.32 -14.33 25.08
N ALA A 150 -7.14 -14.71 24.61
CA ALA A 150 -6.97 -15.70 23.57
C ALA A 150 -7.40 -17.11 24.04
N ALA A 151 -7.04 -17.49 25.27
CA ALA A 151 -7.48 -18.76 25.87
C ALA A 151 -8.99 -18.79 26.10
N LYS A 152 -9.58 -17.70 26.61
CA LYS A 152 -11.05 -17.59 26.79
C LYS A 152 -11.81 -17.74 25.47
N LYS A 153 -11.20 -17.36 24.34
CA LYS A 153 -11.76 -17.49 22.99
C LYS A 153 -11.38 -18.81 22.29
N GLY A 154 -10.64 -19.70 22.94
CA GLY A 154 -10.19 -20.97 22.37
C GLY A 154 -9.20 -20.82 21.21
N ARG A 155 -8.49 -19.70 21.11
CA ARG A 155 -7.55 -19.40 20.01
C ARG A 155 -6.11 -19.85 20.30
N ILE A 156 -5.82 -20.15 21.56
CA ILE A 156 -4.50 -20.55 22.04
C ILE A 156 -4.70 -21.70 23.02
N GLU A 157 -3.88 -22.75 22.90
CA GLU A 157 -3.87 -23.88 23.85
C GLU A 157 -3.36 -23.42 25.22
N SER A 158 -3.87 -24.04 26.29
CA SER A 158 -3.44 -23.71 27.67
C SER A 158 -1.94 -23.89 27.89
N SER A 159 -1.30 -24.78 27.15
CA SER A 159 0.16 -25.00 27.15
C SER A 159 0.97 -23.77 26.74
N LEU A 160 0.39 -22.88 25.92
CA LEU A 160 1.03 -21.66 25.43
C LEU A 160 0.89 -20.46 26.39
N LEU A 161 0.10 -20.60 27.46
CA LEU A 161 -0.06 -19.55 28.48
C LEU A 161 1.23 -19.31 29.28
N GLU A 162 2.02 -20.37 29.48
CA GLU A 162 3.25 -20.36 30.26
C GLU A 162 4.49 -19.97 29.44
N GLU A 163 4.36 -19.80 28.12
CA GLU A 163 5.48 -19.47 27.24
C GLU A 163 6.03 -18.06 27.50
N PRO A 164 7.35 -17.84 27.46
CA PRO A 164 7.91 -16.50 27.60
C PRO A 164 7.49 -15.60 26.41
N LYS A 165 7.44 -14.29 26.64
CA LYS A 165 6.93 -13.33 25.65
C LYS A 165 7.69 -13.36 24.33
N GLU A 166 8.98 -13.70 24.36
CA GLU A 166 9.83 -13.85 23.18
C GLU A 166 9.28 -14.93 22.24
N VAL A 167 8.94 -16.10 22.79
CA VAL A 167 8.39 -17.24 22.04
C VAL A 167 7.00 -16.90 21.52
N LEU A 168 6.19 -16.17 22.31
CA LEU A 168 4.88 -15.72 21.87
C LEU A 168 4.99 -14.77 20.66
N LEU A 169 5.86 -13.77 20.73
CA LEU A 169 6.06 -12.78 19.65
C LEU A 169 6.57 -13.43 18.36
N GLU A 170 7.46 -14.43 18.46
CA GLU A 170 7.92 -15.21 17.31
C GLU A 170 6.77 -16.00 16.67
N LYS A 171 5.98 -16.73 17.47
CA LYS A 171 4.83 -17.52 17.00
C LYS A 171 3.72 -16.66 16.37
N LEU A 172 3.59 -15.42 16.81
CA LEU A 172 2.65 -14.44 16.24
C LEU A 172 3.21 -13.72 15.00
N HIS A 173 4.43 -14.05 14.55
CA HIS A 173 5.12 -13.37 13.45
C HIS A 173 5.30 -11.86 13.67
N LEU A 174 5.57 -11.47 14.91
CA LEU A 174 5.78 -10.06 15.32
C LEU A 174 7.27 -9.67 15.33
N MET A 175 8.09 -10.46 14.65
CA MET A 175 9.53 -10.28 14.52
C MET A 175 9.94 -10.30 13.04
N SER A 176 10.81 -9.39 12.65
CA SER A 176 11.46 -9.36 11.34
C SER A 176 12.97 -9.46 11.55
N GLY A 177 13.50 -10.68 11.37
CA GLY A 177 14.85 -11.02 11.81
C GLY A 177 15.00 -10.85 13.32
N ARG A 178 15.91 -9.99 13.75
CA ARG A 178 16.17 -9.71 15.18
C ARG A 178 15.36 -8.55 15.76
N TYR A 179 14.55 -7.88 14.94
CA TYR A 179 13.82 -6.68 15.35
C TYR A 179 12.33 -6.98 15.52
N LEU A 180 11.70 -6.27 16.46
CA LEU A 180 10.25 -6.28 16.62
C LEU A 180 9.59 -5.38 15.57
N THR A 181 8.35 -5.71 15.20
CA THR A 181 7.60 -4.99 14.16
C THR A 181 6.71 -3.88 14.72
N ASN A 182 6.18 -3.02 13.84
CA ASN A 182 5.14 -2.05 14.20
C ASN A 182 3.92 -2.72 14.86
N ALA A 183 3.50 -3.91 14.41
CA ALA A 183 2.43 -4.67 15.04
C ALA A 183 2.76 -5.03 16.50
N ALA A 184 4.00 -5.47 16.77
CA ALA A 184 4.46 -5.78 18.13
C ALA A 184 4.35 -4.55 19.04
N MET A 185 4.79 -3.40 18.53
CA MET A 185 4.72 -2.12 19.20
C MET A 185 3.26 -1.73 19.51
N MET A 186 2.38 -1.74 18.50
CA MET A 186 0.97 -1.36 18.68
C MET A 186 0.24 -2.28 19.66
N LEU A 187 0.56 -3.58 19.67
CA LEU A 187 -0.12 -4.57 20.51
C LEU A 187 0.36 -4.57 21.96
N PHE A 188 1.67 -4.42 22.20
CA PHE A 188 2.26 -4.81 23.48
C PHE A 188 3.07 -3.72 24.19
N THR A 189 3.03 -2.47 23.73
CA THR A 189 3.56 -1.35 24.51
C THR A 189 2.44 -0.58 25.19
N LYS A 190 2.71 0.00 26.36
CA LYS A 190 1.74 0.80 27.12
C LYS A 190 1.41 2.13 26.44
N ASP A 191 2.38 2.69 25.73
CA ASP A 191 2.31 4.03 25.14
C ASP A 191 2.81 4.00 23.68
N PRO A 192 2.00 3.50 22.74
CA PRO A 192 2.39 3.40 21.33
C PRO A 192 2.61 4.78 20.70
N GLU A 193 2.06 5.84 21.28
CA GLU A 193 2.20 7.22 20.78
C GLU A 193 3.64 7.74 20.86
N LYS A 194 4.49 7.15 21.71
CA LYS A 194 5.95 7.38 21.71
C LYS A 194 6.64 6.97 20.41
N TRP A 195 6.07 6.00 19.71
CA TRP A 195 6.65 5.38 18.52
C TRP A 195 5.91 5.81 17.25
N GLN A 196 4.59 5.91 17.35
CA GLN A 196 3.70 6.28 16.25
C GLN A 196 2.73 7.36 16.71
N LEU A 197 2.98 8.60 16.28
CA LEU A 197 2.06 9.70 16.53
C LEU A 197 0.66 9.37 15.99
N GLY A 198 -0.36 9.70 16.78
CA GLY A 198 -1.75 9.42 16.41
C GLY A 198 -2.22 7.99 16.70
N ALA A 199 -1.46 7.19 17.45
CA ALA A 199 -1.85 5.85 17.87
C ALA A 199 -2.91 5.87 19.00
N TYR A 200 -4.06 6.49 18.74
CA TYR A 200 -5.20 6.57 19.65
C TYR A 200 -6.51 6.60 18.86
N VAL A 201 -7.64 6.41 19.54
CA VAL A 201 -8.97 6.46 18.92
C VAL A 201 -9.77 7.64 19.47
N LYS A 202 -10.39 8.39 18.54
CA LYS A 202 -11.37 9.44 18.86
C LYS A 202 -12.78 8.91 18.63
N ILE A 203 -13.64 9.08 19.64
CA ILE A 203 -15.06 8.73 19.57
C ILE A 203 -15.86 10.02 19.69
N GLY A 204 -16.54 10.42 18.63
CA GLY A 204 -17.48 11.53 18.63
C GLY A 204 -18.92 11.02 18.65
N TYR A 205 -19.78 11.65 19.44
CA TYR A 205 -21.23 11.44 19.40
C TYR A 205 -21.92 12.67 18.85
N PHE A 206 -22.81 12.43 17.91
CA PHE A 206 -23.50 13.45 17.16
C PHE A 206 -25.01 13.26 17.34
N GLU A 207 -25.73 14.34 17.65
CA GLU A 207 -27.20 14.32 17.73
C GLU A 207 -27.83 14.36 16.32
N THR A 208 -27.20 15.13 15.43
CA THR A 208 -27.49 15.22 14.00
C THR A 208 -26.19 15.08 13.21
N ASP A 209 -26.22 14.94 11.88
CA ASP A 209 -25.01 14.82 11.07
C ASP A 209 -23.99 15.97 11.24
N ALA A 210 -24.41 17.11 11.79
CA ALA A 210 -23.56 18.29 11.99
C ALA A 210 -23.26 18.62 13.46
N ASP A 211 -24.04 18.11 14.42
CA ASP A 211 -23.99 18.57 15.82
C ASP A 211 -23.23 17.58 16.72
N LEU A 212 -21.94 17.84 16.93
CA LEU A 212 -21.09 17.10 17.86
C LEU A 212 -21.43 17.46 19.32
N MET A 213 -21.94 16.50 20.06
CA MET A 213 -22.35 16.68 21.45
C MET A 213 -21.22 16.42 22.45
N TYR A 214 -20.38 15.42 22.18
CA TYR A 214 -19.16 15.18 22.95
C TYR A 214 -18.15 14.34 22.17
N GLN A 215 -16.89 14.45 22.58
CA GLN A 215 -15.76 13.70 22.05
C GLN A 215 -14.97 13.09 23.20
N ASP A 216 -14.63 11.81 23.08
CA ASP A 216 -13.73 11.09 23.99
C ASP A 216 -12.50 10.61 23.21
N GLU A 217 -11.33 10.60 23.86
CA GLU A 217 -10.10 10.05 23.31
C GLU A 217 -9.68 8.83 24.13
N VAL A 218 -9.30 7.75 23.44
CA VAL A 218 -8.89 6.49 24.05
C VAL A 218 -7.46 6.21 23.60
N HIS A 219 -6.57 6.08 24.59
CA HIS A 219 -5.14 5.88 24.40
C HIS A 219 -4.70 4.55 25.03
N GLY A 220 -3.54 4.05 24.61
CA GLY A 220 -2.93 2.82 25.12
C GLY A 220 -2.68 1.78 24.03
N SER A 221 -2.32 0.57 24.44
CA SER A 221 -2.07 -0.53 23.50
C SER A 221 -3.34 -0.92 22.75
N LEU A 222 -3.19 -1.51 21.56
CA LEU A 222 -4.33 -1.95 20.76
C LEU A 222 -5.22 -2.97 21.51
N ILE A 223 -4.63 -3.80 22.37
CA ILE A 223 -5.37 -4.75 23.21
C ILE A 223 -6.28 -4.02 24.21
N GLU A 224 -5.79 -2.94 24.83
CA GLU A 224 -6.56 -2.14 25.77
C GLU A 224 -7.58 -1.23 25.08
N LEU A 225 -7.23 -0.67 23.91
CA LEU A 225 -8.08 0.20 23.12
C LEU A 225 -9.39 -0.49 22.77
N VAL A 226 -9.35 -1.73 22.27
CA VAL A 226 -10.57 -2.46 21.87
C VAL A 226 -11.56 -2.58 23.03
N ASP A 227 -11.09 -2.99 24.20
CA ASP A 227 -11.95 -3.16 25.37
C ASP A 227 -12.53 -1.83 25.85
N ARG A 228 -11.70 -0.79 25.93
CA ARG A 228 -12.11 0.56 26.35
C ARG A 228 -13.10 1.21 25.39
N ILE A 229 -12.90 1.04 24.09
CA ILE A 229 -13.79 1.57 23.06
C ILE A 229 -15.17 0.90 23.18
N VAL A 230 -15.21 -0.43 23.31
CA VAL A 230 -16.48 -1.16 23.44
C VAL A 230 -17.21 -0.74 24.73
N GLU A 231 -16.49 -0.62 25.84
CA GLU A 231 -17.06 -0.15 27.10
C GLU A 231 -17.61 1.28 26.98
N LEU A 232 -16.85 2.21 26.40
CA LEU A 232 -17.28 3.59 26.20
C LEU A 232 -18.51 3.68 25.31
N VAL A 233 -18.53 2.98 24.17
CA VAL A 233 -19.70 2.96 23.27
C VAL A 233 -20.93 2.38 24.00
N TYR A 234 -20.75 1.33 24.80
CA TYR A 234 -21.85 0.71 25.55
C TYR A 234 -22.40 1.62 26.67
N LEU A 235 -21.51 2.22 27.47
CA LEU A 235 -21.90 3.14 28.54
C LEU A 235 -22.64 4.36 27.98
N LYS A 236 -22.12 4.94 26.90
CA LYS A 236 -22.71 6.13 26.30
C LYS A 236 -24.03 5.81 25.63
N SER A 237 -24.13 4.73 24.84
CA SER A 237 -25.41 4.33 24.23
C SER A 237 -26.51 4.12 25.29
N LYS A 238 -26.23 3.41 26.39
CA LYS A 238 -27.17 3.25 27.49
C LYS A 238 -27.61 4.57 28.13
N ARG A 239 -26.70 5.53 28.28
CA ARG A 239 -27.00 6.83 28.87
C ARG A 239 -28.00 7.63 28.04
N TYR A 240 -27.98 7.50 26.72
CA TYR A 240 -28.90 8.21 25.83
C TYR A 240 -30.21 7.44 25.59
N TYR A 241 -30.20 6.10 25.53
CA TYR A 241 -31.44 5.31 25.50
C TYR A 241 -32.21 5.36 26.84
N GLY A 242 -31.52 5.56 27.96
CA GLY A 242 -32.12 5.68 29.28
C GLY A 242 -32.82 7.02 29.59
N GLN A 243 -32.77 7.99 28.67
CA GLN A 243 -33.50 9.27 28.79
C GLN A 243 -34.85 9.29 28.08
N ILE A 244 -35.30 8.18 27.50
CA ILE A 244 -36.68 8.03 27.03
C ILE A 244 -37.56 7.79 28.27
N TYR A 245 -37.96 8.87 28.93
CA TYR A 245 -39.07 8.84 29.88
C TYR A 245 -40.35 8.55 29.09
N PHE A 246 -40.94 7.38 29.31
CA PHE A 246 -42.35 7.19 28.96
C PHE A 246 -43.16 8.07 29.92
N SER A 247 -43.78 9.12 29.38
CA SER A 247 -44.91 9.83 30.01
C SER A 247 -46.16 8.97 29.97
#